data_AF-A0A935IHA7-F1
#
_entry.id   AF-A0A935IHA7-F1
#
_cell.length_a   1.000
_cell.length_b   1.000
_cell.length_c   1.000
_cell.angle_alpha   90.00
_cell.angle_beta   90.00
_cell.angle_gamma   90.00
#
_symmetry.space_group_name_H-M   'P 1'
#
loop_
_entity.id
_entity.type
_entity.pdbx_description
1 polymer ?
#
loop_
_entity_poly.entity_id
_entity_poly.type
_entity_poly.pdbx_seq_one_letter_code
_entity_poly.pdbx_strand_id
1 'polypeptide(L)'
;MARTSRSAASGPDRLACARGRGGDGRALPAEYTRLFDPGTSAPPCPLFGGLHVEPQMTTMEEVLRFYHHFGLAPTGQGGETPDHVTAELEFLHVLAYGEADLEARGEDPRSYQLGRRDFIARHPGRWIPMMRAKLERQRPMAFYAELVALLDRCLAADLAGLEARHGSAAREPHRSIPS
;
A
#
# COMPACT_ATOMS: atom_id res chain seq x y z
N MET A 1 -17.33 -37.43 44.61
CA MET A 1 -18.29 -36.30 44.50
C MET A 1 -17.47 -35.04 44.72
N ALA A 2 -17.41 -34.00 43.88
CA ALA A 2 -18.26 -33.54 42.81
C ALA A 2 -17.42 -33.02 41.61
N ARG A 3 -18.06 -33.06 40.43
CA ARG A 3 -17.63 -32.45 39.16
C ARG A 3 -17.83 -30.94 39.21
N THR A 4 -16.91 -30.21 38.62
CA THR A 4 -17.12 -28.95 37.87
C THR A 4 -15.76 -28.51 37.31
N SER A 5 -15.53 -27.98 36.12
CA SER A 5 -16.22 -27.78 34.85
C SER A 5 -15.16 -27.18 33.93
N ARG A 6 -15.05 -27.61 32.67
CA ARG A 6 -14.20 -26.97 31.65
C ARG A 6 -14.64 -25.52 31.42
N SER A 7 -13.69 -24.64 31.10
CA SER A 7 -13.90 -23.66 30.04
C SER A 7 -12.63 -23.48 29.23
N ALA A 8 -12.73 -23.79 27.95
CA ALA A 8 -11.72 -23.57 26.93
C ALA A 8 -12.20 -22.43 26.02
N ALA A 9 -11.24 -21.86 25.31
CA ALA A 9 -11.35 -20.97 24.16
C ALA A 9 -11.31 -19.46 24.44
N SER A 10 -10.13 -18.88 24.23
CA SER A 10 -9.98 -17.56 23.63
C SER A 10 -9.26 -17.77 22.30
N GLY A 11 -10.03 -18.05 21.25
CA GLY A 11 -9.55 -18.12 19.87
C GLY A 11 -9.64 -16.74 19.20
N PRO A 12 -8.89 -16.50 18.11
CA PRO A 12 -8.71 -15.18 17.54
C PRO A 12 -9.97 -14.67 16.84
N ASP A 13 -10.08 -13.35 16.87
CA ASP A 13 -11.05 -12.51 16.17
C ASP A 13 -11.12 -12.91 14.69
N ARG A 14 -12.15 -13.70 14.35
CA ARG A 14 -12.38 -14.14 12.98
C ARG A 14 -12.99 -12.96 12.23
N LEU A 15 -12.25 -12.42 11.26
CA LEU A 15 -12.82 -11.58 10.20
C LEU A 15 -14.08 -12.27 9.68
N ALA A 16 -15.24 -11.74 10.05
CA ALA A 16 -16.50 -12.18 9.49
C ALA A 16 -16.50 -11.71 8.03
N CYS A 17 -16.16 -12.59 7.09
CA CYS A 17 -16.46 -12.37 5.69
C CYS A 17 -17.97 -12.21 5.56
N ALA A 18 -18.44 -10.97 5.45
CA ALA A 18 -19.82 -10.69 5.08
C ALA A 18 -20.09 -11.41 3.76
N ARG A 19 -21.00 -12.39 3.78
CA ARG A 19 -21.49 -13.04 2.56
C ARG A 19 -22.20 -11.97 1.72
N GLY A 20 -21.50 -11.43 0.73
CA GLY A 20 -22.11 -10.62 -0.31
C GLY A 20 -23.14 -11.46 -1.04
N ARG A 21 -24.42 -11.07 -0.97
CA ARG A 21 -25.42 -11.53 -1.94
C ARG A 21 -24.90 -11.14 -3.31
N GLY A 22 -24.96 -12.05 -4.28
CA GLY A 22 -24.54 -11.79 -5.66
C GLY A 22 -25.21 -10.52 -6.17
N GLY A 23 -24.43 -9.43 -6.23
CA GLY A 23 -24.84 -8.18 -6.84
C GLY A 23 -24.77 -8.31 -8.36
N ASP A 24 -25.50 -7.44 -9.06
CA ASP A 24 -25.33 -7.23 -10.49
C ASP A 24 -23.84 -7.09 -10.81
N GLY A 25 -23.31 -7.94 -11.71
CA GLY A 25 -21.88 -7.97 -12.06
C GLY A 25 -21.35 -6.65 -12.61
N ARG A 26 -22.24 -5.70 -12.94
CA ARG A 26 -21.91 -4.35 -13.39
C ARG A 26 -21.76 -3.33 -12.27
N ALA A 27 -22.20 -3.63 -11.04
CA ALA A 27 -22.15 -2.68 -9.93
C ALA A 27 -20.72 -2.30 -9.54
N LEU A 28 -19.80 -3.27 -9.48
CA LEU A 28 -18.40 -3.00 -9.13
C LEU A 28 -17.66 -2.19 -10.21
N PRO A 29 -17.69 -2.55 -11.51
CA PRO A 29 -17.07 -1.72 -12.55
C PRO A 29 -17.63 -0.30 -12.63
N ALA A 30 -18.94 -0.10 -12.48
CA ALA A 30 -19.53 1.24 -12.51
C ALA A 30 -19.06 2.09 -11.32
N GLU A 31 -19.00 1.49 -10.13
CA GLU A 31 -18.50 2.13 -8.92
C GLU A 31 -17.00 2.44 -9.02
N TYR A 32 -16.21 1.55 -9.62
CA TYR A 32 -14.80 1.80 -9.91
C TYR A 32 -14.63 3.05 -10.77
N THR A 33 -15.36 3.13 -11.89
CA THR A 33 -15.30 4.28 -12.78
C THR A 33 -15.71 5.56 -12.07
N ARG A 34 -16.75 5.52 -11.24
CA ARG A 34 -17.21 6.68 -10.45
C ARG A 34 -16.16 7.18 -9.46
N LEU A 35 -15.40 6.28 -8.85
CA LEU A 35 -14.50 6.59 -7.73
C LEU A 35 -13.08 6.94 -8.16
N PHE A 36 -12.54 6.20 -9.13
CA PHE A 36 -11.10 6.13 -9.40
C PHE A 36 -10.72 6.52 -10.83
N ASP A 37 -11.63 6.36 -11.79
CA ASP A 37 -11.33 6.55 -13.21
C ASP A 37 -11.43 8.04 -13.61
N PRO A 38 -10.38 8.63 -14.19
CA PRO A 38 -10.38 10.04 -14.55
C PRO A 38 -11.33 10.44 -15.69
N GLY A 39 -11.94 9.51 -16.43
CA GLY A 39 -13.00 9.78 -17.40
C GLY A 39 -12.83 11.11 -18.16
N THR A 40 -13.79 12.03 -18.00
CA THR A 40 -13.74 13.42 -18.51
C THR A 40 -13.43 14.48 -17.44
N SER A 41 -13.32 14.09 -16.16
CA SER A 41 -13.09 15.00 -15.04
C SER A 41 -12.31 14.29 -13.94
N ALA A 42 -11.47 15.01 -13.20
CA ALA A 42 -10.67 14.44 -12.11
C ALA A 42 -11.52 13.58 -11.16
N PRO A 43 -11.12 12.31 -10.90
CA PRO A 43 -11.91 11.41 -10.09
C PRO A 43 -11.88 11.86 -8.63
N PRO A 44 -12.92 11.55 -7.84
CA PRO A 44 -12.98 11.97 -6.44
C PRO A 44 -11.86 11.33 -5.59
N CYS A 45 -11.37 10.15 -5.99
CA CYS A 45 -10.29 9.43 -5.32
C CYS A 45 -9.28 8.92 -6.38
N PRO A 46 -8.38 9.78 -6.88
CA PRO A 46 -7.38 9.32 -7.84
C PRO A 46 -6.47 8.24 -7.24
N LEU A 47 -6.02 7.28 -8.05
CA LEU A 47 -5.10 6.21 -7.63
C LEU A 47 -3.62 6.59 -7.78
N PHE A 48 -3.32 7.88 -7.89
CA PHE A 48 -1.99 8.43 -8.12
C PHE A 48 -1.52 9.22 -6.91
N GLY A 49 -0.39 8.82 -6.31
CA GLY A 49 0.14 9.44 -5.10
C GLY A 49 0.39 10.94 -5.25
N GLY A 50 0.89 11.35 -6.43
CA GLY A 50 1.17 12.75 -6.74
C GLY A 50 -0.06 13.67 -6.79
N LEU A 51 -1.27 13.12 -6.88
CA LEU A 51 -2.53 13.90 -6.83
C LEU A 51 -3.07 14.08 -5.42
N HIS A 52 -2.44 13.46 -4.42
CA HIS A 52 -2.79 13.63 -2.99
C HIS A 52 -1.73 14.41 -2.22
N VAL A 53 -0.49 14.45 -2.71
CA VAL A 53 0.65 15.07 -2.03
C VAL A 53 1.30 16.10 -2.96
N GLU A 54 1.48 17.32 -2.44
CA GLU A 54 2.21 18.37 -3.14
C GLU A 54 3.67 18.47 -2.63
N PRO A 55 4.63 18.80 -3.51
CA PRO A 55 4.49 18.96 -4.96
C PRO A 55 4.48 17.61 -5.72
N GLN A 56 3.62 17.49 -6.74
CA GLN A 56 3.47 16.28 -7.55
C GLN A 56 4.78 15.85 -8.23
N MET A 57 5.47 16.79 -8.89
CA MET A 57 6.73 16.51 -9.60
C MET A 57 7.81 15.95 -8.68
N THR A 58 7.97 16.54 -7.50
CA THR A 58 8.96 16.08 -6.51
C THR A 58 8.64 14.68 -6.01
N THR A 59 7.37 14.36 -5.80
CA THR A 59 6.91 13.02 -5.41
C THR A 59 7.25 12.00 -6.49
N MET A 60 6.96 12.33 -7.76
CA MET A 60 7.25 11.48 -8.92
C MET A 60 8.75 11.20 -9.07
N GLU A 61 9.58 12.24 -8.99
CA GLU A 61 11.04 12.11 -9.06
C GLU A 61 11.61 11.24 -7.93
N GLU A 62 11.04 11.34 -6.73
CA GLU A 62 11.46 10.51 -5.60
C GLU A 62 11.09 9.04 -5.83
N VAL A 63 9.88 8.73 -6.30
CA VAL A 63 9.49 7.35 -6.66
C VAL A 63 10.45 6.77 -7.70
N LEU A 64 10.77 7.54 -8.75
CA LEU A 64 11.71 7.11 -9.78
C LEU A 64 13.11 6.82 -9.23
N ARG A 65 13.61 7.65 -8.30
CA ARG A 65 14.90 7.40 -7.64
C ARG A 65 14.88 6.09 -6.85
N PHE A 66 13.78 5.77 -6.18
CA PHE A 66 13.64 4.47 -5.51
C PHE A 66 13.70 3.31 -6.50
N TYR A 67 12.96 3.39 -7.60
CA TYR A 67 12.95 2.33 -8.61
C TYR A 67 14.35 2.11 -9.18
N HIS A 68 15.03 3.19 -9.56
CA HIS A 68 16.39 3.13 -10.09
C HIS A 68 17.41 2.57 -9.08
N HIS A 69 17.29 2.90 -7.80
CA HIS A 69 18.20 2.38 -6.77
C HIS A 69 18.16 0.85 -6.67
N PHE A 70 17.00 0.24 -6.91
CA PHE A 70 16.83 -1.22 -6.91
C PHE A 70 16.90 -1.83 -8.31
N GLY A 71 17.43 -1.10 -9.30
CA GLY A 71 17.66 -1.60 -10.65
C GLY A 71 16.40 -1.76 -11.50
N LEU A 72 15.28 -1.16 -11.09
CA LEU A 72 14.05 -1.15 -11.88
C LEU A 72 14.03 0.07 -12.80
N ALA A 73 13.62 -0.17 -14.04
CA ALA A 73 13.27 0.87 -14.98
C ALA A 73 11.74 0.84 -15.16
N PRO A 74 11.03 1.96 -14.97
CA PRO A 74 9.62 2.02 -15.31
C PRO A 74 9.47 1.64 -16.79
N THR A 75 8.66 0.62 -17.08
CA THR A 75 8.39 0.25 -18.47
C THR A 75 7.54 1.34 -19.08
N GLY A 76 8.17 2.28 -19.80
CA GLY A 76 7.50 3.38 -20.50
C GLY A 76 6.53 2.96 -21.63
N GLN A 77 6.24 1.67 -21.75
CA GLN A 77 5.42 1.06 -22.80
C GLN A 77 3.96 0.78 -22.37
N GLY A 78 3.59 1.06 -21.11
CA GLY A 78 2.26 0.71 -20.56
C GLY A 78 1.35 1.87 -20.16
N GLY A 79 1.84 3.12 -20.15
CA GLY A 79 1.04 4.29 -19.79
C GLY A 79 0.67 4.46 -18.31
N GLU A 80 1.01 3.50 -17.43
CA GLU A 80 0.87 3.69 -15.99
C GLU A 80 2.03 4.54 -15.45
N THR A 81 1.69 5.64 -14.77
CA THR A 81 2.66 6.51 -14.12
C THR A 81 3.27 5.80 -12.91
N PRO A 82 4.55 6.04 -12.57
CA PRO A 82 5.23 5.28 -11.54
C PRO A 82 4.66 5.51 -10.13
N ASP A 83 3.89 6.59 -9.93
CA ASP A 83 3.16 6.91 -8.69
C ASP A 83 1.73 6.34 -8.63
N HIS A 84 1.33 5.51 -9.60
CA HIS A 84 0.08 4.77 -9.51
C HIS A 84 0.16 3.71 -8.42
N VAL A 85 -0.91 3.51 -7.65
CA VAL A 85 -0.93 2.57 -6.52
C VAL A 85 -0.49 1.16 -6.89
N THR A 86 -0.84 0.68 -8.09
CA THR A 86 -0.42 -0.64 -8.56
C THR A 86 1.10 -0.72 -8.73
N ALA A 87 1.72 0.31 -9.31
CA ALA A 87 3.16 0.38 -9.49
C ALA A 87 3.90 0.48 -8.15
N GLU A 88 3.40 1.30 -7.21
CA GLU A 88 3.98 1.39 -5.86
C GLU A 88 3.88 0.05 -5.11
N LEU A 89 2.78 -0.69 -5.25
CA LEU A 89 2.60 -2.01 -4.64
C LEU A 89 3.45 -3.10 -5.30
N GLU A 90 3.60 -3.06 -6.62
CA GLU A 90 4.50 -3.95 -7.35
C GLU A 90 5.96 -3.72 -6.91
N PHE A 91 6.35 -2.47 -6.73
CA PHE A 91 7.67 -2.15 -6.19
C PHE A 91 7.87 -2.72 -4.78
N LEU A 92 6.89 -2.56 -3.88
CA LEU A 92 6.94 -3.17 -2.55
C LEU A 92 7.05 -4.70 -2.61
N HIS A 93 6.37 -5.33 -3.57
CA HIS A 93 6.52 -6.76 -3.81
C HIS A 93 7.94 -7.14 -4.23
N VAL A 94 8.56 -6.40 -5.17
CA VAL A 94 9.95 -6.62 -5.58
C VAL A 94 10.89 -6.53 -4.38
N LEU A 95 10.71 -5.52 -3.52
CA LEU A 95 11.57 -5.37 -2.35
C LEU A 95 11.40 -6.51 -1.34
N ALA A 96 10.16 -6.92 -1.07
CA ALA A 96 9.87 -8.04 -0.17
C ALA A 96 10.40 -9.36 -0.71
N TYR A 97 10.36 -9.55 -2.03
CA TYR A 97 10.95 -10.71 -2.68
C TYR A 97 12.49 -10.71 -2.56
N GLY A 98 13.14 -9.57 -2.77
CA GLY A 98 14.59 -9.44 -2.61
C GLY A 98 15.07 -9.70 -1.18
N GLU A 99 14.33 -9.23 -0.18
CA GLU A 99 14.55 -9.58 1.23
C GLU A 99 14.50 -11.10 1.44
N ALA A 100 13.43 -11.76 0.98
CA ALA A 100 13.26 -13.20 1.15
C ALA A 100 14.33 -14.03 0.42
N ASP A 101 14.77 -13.60 -0.77
CA ASP A 101 15.82 -14.27 -1.54
C ASP A 101 17.19 -14.19 -0.83
N LEU A 102 17.55 -13.03 -0.28
CA LEU A 102 18.78 -12.89 0.52
C LEU A 102 18.73 -13.71 1.81
N GLU A 103 17.60 -13.69 2.52
CA GLU A 103 17.40 -14.52 3.72
C GLU A 103 17.54 -16.01 3.41
N ALA A 104 16.97 -16.48 2.30
CA ALA A 104 17.08 -17.88 1.87
C ALA A 104 18.53 -18.30 1.55
N ARG A 105 19.37 -17.33 1.16
CA ARG A 105 20.82 -17.54 0.91
C ARG A 105 21.68 -17.34 2.16
N GLY A 106 21.09 -16.90 3.27
CA GLY A 106 21.82 -16.55 4.49
C GLY A 106 22.63 -15.25 4.38
N GLU A 107 22.27 -14.37 3.44
CA GLU A 107 22.87 -13.06 3.23
C GLU A 107 22.10 -11.98 4.01
N ASP A 108 22.67 -10.77 4.16
CA ASP A 108 22.05 -9.67 4.91
C ASP A 108 20.94 -8.97 4.09
N PRO A 109 19.64 -9.07 4.47
CA PRO A 109 18.54 -8.46 3.73
C PRO A 109 18.29 -6.99 4.07
N ARG A 110 19.12 -6.39 4.93
CA ARG A 110 18.85 -5.08 5.55
C ARG A 110 18.63 -3.95 4.55
N SER A 111 19.28 -3.97 3.39
CA SER A 111 19.08 -2.95 2.34
C SER A 111 17.64 -2.92 1.83
N TYR A 112 17.04 -4.09 1.57
CA TYR A 112 15.65 -4.23 1.15
C TYR A 112 14.68 -3.83 2.25
N GLN A 113 14.95 -4.21 3.50
CA GLN A 113 14.13 -3.83 4.66
C GLN A 113 14.10 -2.30 4.85
N LEU A 114 15.26 -1.65 4.78
CA LEU A 114 15.36 -0.18 4.85
C LEU A 114 14.67 0.48 3.67
N GLY A 115 14.84 -0.06 2.45
CA GLY A 115 14.16 0.41 1.25
C GLY A 115 12.64 0.37 1.38
N ARG A 116 12.08 -0.76 1.84
CA ARG A 116 10.64 -0.92 2.09
C ARG A 116 10.15 0.09 3.12
N ARG A 117 10.85 0.19 4.26
CA ARG A 117 10.50 1.10 5.35
C ARG A 117 10.38 2.54 4.83
N ASP A 118 11.42 2.99 4.16
CA ASP A 118 11.52 4.36 3.67
C ASP A 118 10.51 4.63 2.54
N PHE A 119 10.31 3.68 1.64
CA PHE A 119 9.34 3.82 0.56
C PHE A 119 7.91 3.89 1.09
N ILE A 120 7.50 2.98 1.99
CA ILE A 120 6.16 3.02 2.60
C ILE A 120 5.94 4.35 3.31
N ALA A 121 6.90 4.79 4.13
CA ALA A 121 6.76 6.01 4.93
C ALA A 121 6.61 7.29 4.08
N ARG A 122 7.24 7.34 2.89
CA ARG A 122 7.25 8.53 2.04
C ARG A 122 6.21 8.51 0.93
N HIS A 123 5.81 7.33 0.47
CA HIS A 123 4.90 7.14 -0.67
C HIS A 123 3.55 6.56 -0.22
N PRO A 124 3.20 5.27 -0.38
CA PRO A 124 1.82 4.83 -0.17
C PRO A 124 1.34 5.04 1.27
N GLY A 125 2.20 4.89 2.27
CA GLY A 125 1.85 5.17 3.67
C GLY A 125 1.61 6.66 3.97
N ARG A 126 2.06 7.58 3.11
CA ARG A 126 1.79 9.01 3.23
C ARG A 126 0.44 9.39 2.65
N TRP A 127 0.09 8.86 1.48
CA TRP A 127 -1.06 9.35 0.71
C TRP A 127 -2.30 8.44 0.76
N ILE A 128 -2.15 7.13 0.97
CA ILE A 128 -3.29 6.20 1.09
C ILE A 128 -4.24 6.57 2.25
N PRO A 129 -3.78 6.98 3.45
CA PRO A 129 -4.69 7.45 4.50
C PRO A 129 -5.52 8.67 4.08
N MET A 130 -4.93 9.55 3.27
CA MET A 130 -5.61 10.74 2.74
C MET A 130 -6.66 10.36 1.69
N MET A 131 -6.31 9.43 0.79
CA MET A 131 -7.26 8.87 -0.18
C MET A 131 -8.41 8.16 0.53
N ARG A 132 -8.14 7.35 1.55
CA ARG A 132 -9.16 6.66 2.34
C ARG A 132 -10.16 7.66 2.94
N ALA A 133 -9.67 8.74 3.56
CA ALA A 133 -10.54 9.78 4.10
C ALA A 133 -11.38 10.49 3.02
N LYS A 134 -10.85 10.65 1.80
CA LYS A 134 -11.61 11.15 0.64
C LYS A 134 -12.68 10.16 0.20
N LEU A 135 -12.33 8.87 0.15
CA LEU A 135 -13.19 7.78 -0.28
C LEU A 135 -14.42 7.65 0.60
N GLU A 136 -14.26 7.65 1.93
CA GLU A 136 -15.39 7.54 2.87
C GLU A 136 -16.47 8.62 2.65
N ARG A 137 -16.06 9.84 2.24
CA ARG A 137 -17.00 10.93 1.93
C ARG A 137 -17.83 10.66 0.67
N GLN A 138 -17.37 9.79 -0.22
CA GLN A 138 -18.07 9.39 -1.44
C GLN A 138 -19.11 8.28 -1.22
N ARG A 139 -19.27 7.82 0.03
CA ARG A 139 -20.17 6.72 0.42
C ARG A 139 -20.00 5.51 -0.52
N PRO A 140 -18.78 4.94 -0.57
CA PRO A 140 -18.44 3.91 -1.52
C PRO A 140 -19.22 2.62 -1.22
N MET A 141 -19.31 1.73 -2.21
CA MET A 141 -19.65 0.34 -1.93
C MET A 141 -18.70 -0.26 -0.88
N ALA A 142 -19.25 -1.10 0.02
CA ALA A 142 -18.51 -1.74 1.10
C ALA A 142 -17.24 -2.47 0.62
N PHE A 143 -17.27 -3.05 -0.59
CA PHE A 143 -16.10 -3.68 -1.18
C PHE A 143 -14.90 -2.73 -1.30
N TYR A 144 -15.08 -1.55 -1.89
CA TYR A 144 -13.98 -0.58 -2.06
C TYR A 144 -13.58 0.08 -0.75
N ALA A 145 -14.54 0.32 0.15
CA ALA A 145 -14.26 0.82 1.50
C ALA A 145 -13.34 -0.14 2.26
N GLU A 146 -13.71 -1.43 2.31
CA GLU A 146 -12.95 -2.46 3.02
C GLU A 146 -11.61 -2.75 2.35
N LEU A 147 -11.55 -2.73 1.02
CA LEU A 147 -10.30 -2.93 0.28
C LEU A 147 -9.26 -1.85 0.60
N VAL A 148 -9.66 -0.58 0.55
CA VAL A 148 -8.76 0.54 0.87
C VAL A 148 -8.42 0.56 2.37
N ALA A 149 -9.37 0.24 3.24
CA ALA A 149 -9.13 0.10 4.67
C ALA A 149 -8.15 -1.04 5.00
N LEU A 150 -8.23 -2.15 4.27
CA LEU A 150 -7.30 -3.27 4.41
C LEU A 150 -5.90 -2.86 3.94
N LEU A 151 -5.79 -2.23 2.77
CA LEU A 151 -4.51 -1.75 2.24
C LEU A 151 -3.82 -0.79 3.22
N ASP A 152 -4.54 0.20 3.73
CA ASP A 152 -4.05 1.16 4.73
C ASP A 152 -3.51 0.45 5.99
N ARG A 153 -4.29 -0.51 6.54
CA ARG A 153 -3.84 -1.30 7.70
C ARG A 153 -2.61 -2.16 7.40
N CYS A 154 -2.54 -2.76 6.22
CA CYS A 154 -1.39 -3.58 5.82
C CYS A 154 -0.11 -2.73 5.73
N LEU A 155 -0.18 -1.56 5.08
CA LEU A 155 0.96 -0.64 4.98
C LEU A 155 1.40 -0.14 6.36
N ALA A 156 0.45 0.22 7.23
CA ALA A 156 0.74 0.67 8.59
C ALA A 156 1.40 -0.43 9.44
N ALA A 157 0.90 -1.67 9.36
CA ALA A 157 1.45 -2.80 10.09
C ALA A 157 2.87 -3.14 9.61
N ASP A 158 3.09 -3.13 8.29
CA ASP A 158 4.40 -3.41 7.70
C ASP A 158 5.43 -2.33 8.08
N LEU A 159 5.06 -1.06 7.95
CA LEU A 159 5.91 0.06 8.38
C LEU A 159 6.24 -0.02 9.86
N ALA A 160 5.26 -0.28 10.73
CA ALA A 160 5.50 -0.41 12.17
C ALA A 160 6.47 -1.55 12.49
N GLY A 161 6.36 -2.69 11.81
CA GLY A 161 7.27 -3.82 11.98
C GLY A 161 8.70 -3.51 11.49
N LEU A 162 8.85 -2.71 10.44
CA LEU A 162 10.14 -2.27 9.92
C LEU A 162 10.77 -1.18 10.81
N GLU A 163 9.98 -0.22 11.31
CA GLU A 163 10.46 0.82 12.21
C GLU A 163 10.86 0.26 13.58
N ALA A 164 10.15 -0.75 14.08
CA ALA A 164 10.54 -1.44 15.31
C ALA A 164 11.92 -2.13 15.19
N ARG A 165 12.28 -2.60 13.99
CA ARG A 165 13.56 -3.28 13.70
C ARG A 165 14.70 -2.32 13.39
N HIS A 166 14.42 -1.22 12.69
CA HIS A 166 15.45 -0.36 12.10
C HIS A 166 15.39 1.11 12.52
N GLY A 167 14.48 1.46 13.43
CA GLY A 167 14.17 2.85 13.78
C GLY A 167 13.28 3.52 12.75
N SER A 168 12.81 4.73 13.08
CA SER A 168 11.85 5.46 12.22
C SER A 168 12.46 5.87 10.88
N ALA A 169 11.63 5.87 9.83
CA ALA A 169 12.04 6.35 8.52
C ALA A 169 12.32 7.86 8.55
N ALA A 170 13.39 8.29 7.89
CA ALA A 170 13.58 9.71 7.60
C ALA A 170 12.45 10.16 6.66
N ARG A 171 11.63 11.11 7.11
CA ARG A 171 10.52 11.68 6.34
C ARG A 171 10.97 12.77 5.35
N GLU A 172 12.23 13.17 5.42
CA GLU A 172 12.83 14.10 4.47
C GLU A 172 13.31 13.37 3.21
N PRO A 173 13.18 13.99 2.02
CA PRO A 173 13.67 13.40 0.78
C PRO A 173 15.18 13.12 0.89
N HIS A 174 15.57 11.88 0.62
CA HIS A 174 16.94 11.44 0.80
C HIS A 174 17.87 12.15 -0.21
N ARG A 175 18.63 13.14 0.27
CA ARG A 175 19.58 13.95 -0.53
C ARG A 175 20.81 13.17 -1.04
N SER A 176 20.97 11.89 -0.70
CA SER A 176 22.25 11.19 -0.89
C SER A 176 22.06 9.68 -1.05
N ILE A 177 21.68 9.24 -2.24
CA ILE A 177 21.98 7.88 -2.71
C ILE A 177 22.98 8.06 -3.86
N PRO A 178 24.26 7.67 -3.70
CA PRO A 178 25.22 7.79 -4.80
C PRO A 178 24.85 6.84 -5.94
N SER A 179 25.07 7.33 -7.16
CA SER A 179 24.93 6.60 -8.43
C SER A 179 25.87 5.41 -8.54
#